data_AF-A0A3D8IYF6-F1
#
_entry.id   AF-A0A3D8IYF6-F1
#
_cell.length_a   1.000
_cell.length_b   1.000
_cell.length_c   1.000
_cell.angle_alpha   90.00
_cell.angle_beta   90.00
_cell.angle_gamma   90.00
#
_symmetry.space_group_name_H-M   'P 1'
#
loop_
_entity.id
_entity.type
_entity.pdbx_description
1 polymer ?
#
loop_
_entity_poly.entity_id
_entity_poly.type
_entity_poly.pdbx_seq_one_letter_code
_entity_poly.pdbx_strand_id
1 'polypeptide(L)'
;MVFLLSPPFLLFQKKMAQSRLNISTAISENMKLQVYKSSKGFGLLEVMIVFIIASIMLTLTIPKVDEGIEQASKILLSDILLTQNLALSDDRFYLQISFTHPFKLLSPSIDTQILLAQPQKNMWQIQFHTSGIYTQNSYSIYNDTPRISTTTNYDGRPMSGDFIAVSPSNSQCLSGYNNTNISDFCKNNTHPNVRLKERFGIEEIQIFAQKSCKEKGGGRVYFDQLGKPYCGKNPTPLTEPFIITLKKAKAQKSIVITPLSSYTYISSNPTPKFTKEQKQGGVK
;
A
#
# COMPACT_ATOMS: atom_id res chain seq x y z
N MET A 1 4.80 2.93 48.25
CA MET A 1 4.87 4.14 47.41
C MET A 1 3.50 4.34 46.78
N VAL A 2 2.68 5.19 47.39
CA VAL A 2 1.29 5.45 47.00
C VAL A 2 1.31 6.72 46.15
N PHE A 3 0.98 6.60 44.85
CA PHE A 3 0.77 7.76 43.99
C PHE A 3 -0.66 8.27 44.21
N LEU A 4 -0.75 9.39 44.94
CA LEU A 4 -1.93 10.25 45.02
C LEU A 4 -2.16 10.90 43.65
N LEU A 5 -3.25 10.51 42.98
CA LEU A 5 -3.76 11.21 41.81
C LEU A 5 -4.41 12.53 42.27
N SER A 6 -3.92 13.62 41.74
CA SER A 6 -4.37 14.99 41.96
C SER A 6 -5.78 15.23 41.38
N PRO A 7 -6.59 16.15 41.95
CA PRO A 7 -7.98 16.36 41.56
C PRO A 7 -8.17 17.63 40.68
N PRO A 8 -7.94 17.56 39.35
CA PRO A 8 -8.58 18.52 38.44
C PRO A 8 -9.50 17.89 37.40
N PHE A 9 -9.44 16.56 37.20
CA PHE A 9 -10.18 15.90 36.11
C PHE A 9 -11.67 15.67 36.43
N LEU A 10 -12.01 15.46 37.70
CA LEU A 10 -13.39 15.26 38.16
C LEU A 10 -14.23 16.55 38.15
N LEU A 11 -13.59 17.73 38.24
CA LEU A 11 -14.27 19.02 38.17
C LEU A 11 -14.65 19.41 36.73
N PHE A 12 -13.89 18.96 35.73
CA PHE A 12 -14.17 19.24 34.32
C PHE A 12 -15.32 18.38 33.76
N GLN A 13 -15.41 17.11 34.19
CA GLN A 13 -16.53 16.22 33.82
C GLN A 13 -17.86 16.69 34.44
N LYS A 14 -17.85 17.18 35.69
CA LYS A 14 -19.05 17.77 36.32
C LYS A 14 -19.52 19.05 35.61
N LYS A 15 -18.62 19.95 35.20
CA LYS A 15 -18.98 21.17 34.47
C LYS A 15 -19.57 20.89 33.07
N MET A 16 -19.12 19.84 32.38
CA MET A 16 -19.71 19.45 31.08
C MET A 16 -21.06 18.74 31.21
N ALA A 17 -21.27 17.94 32.25
CA ALA A 17 -22.57 17.30 32.49
C ALA A 17 -23.66 18.33 32.84
N GLN A 18 -23.32 19.37 33.62
CA GLN A 18 -24.27 20.42 34.03
C GLN A 18 -24.59 21.40 32.90
N SER A 19 -23.66 21.63 31.96
CA SER A 19 -23.92 22.36 30.71
C SER A 19 -24.88 21.62 29.77
N ARG A 20 -24.83 20.28 29.71
CA ARG A 20 -25.74 19.49 28.87
C ARG A 20 -27.16 19.39 29.46
N LEU A 21 -27.29 19.38 30.78
CA LEU A 21 -28.61 19.38 31.43
C LEU A 21 -29.35 20.73 31.26
N ASN A 22 -28.65 21.87 31.33
CA ASN A 22 -29.29 23.19 31.15
C ASN A 22 -29.68 23.52 29.70
N ILE A 23 -29.01 22.92 28.70
CA ILE A 23 -29.40 23.09 27.28
C ILE A 23 -30.60 22.18 26.96
N SER A 24 -30.70 21.00 27.57
CA SER A 24 -31.84 20.10 27.38
C SER A 24 -33.14 20.62 28.01
N THR A 25 -33.06 21.37 29.11
CA THR A 25 -34.24 22.02 29.72
C THR A 25 -34.61 23.34 29.06
N ALA A 26 -33.64 24.12 28.55
CA ALA A 26 -33.94 25.36 27.81
C ALA A 26 -34.60 25.13 26.44
N ILE A 27 -34.37 23.96 25.81
CA ILE A 27 -35.02 23.60 24.54
C ILE A 27 -36.44 23.03 24.76
N SER A 28 -36.75 22.58 25.98
CA SER A 28 -38.05 21.96 26.31
C SER A 28 -39.18 22.95 26.60
N GLU A 29 -38.90 24.18 27.04
CA GLU A 29 -39.96 25.10 27.49
C GLU A 29 -40.40 26.15 26.45
N ASN A 30 -39.64 26.37 25.38
CA ASN A 30 -39.97 27.41 24.39
C ASN A 30 -40.37 26.89 23.00
N MET A 31 -40.45 25.57 22.80
CA MET A 31 -40.97 25.01 21.55
C MET A 31 -42.39 24.47 21.76
N LYS A 32 -43.33 25.37 22.06
CA LYS A 32 -44.75 25.14 21.69
C LYS A 32 -44.82 25.14 20.17
N LEU A 33 -44.48 24.02 19.56
CA LEU A 33 -44.87 23.68 18.20
C LEU A 33 -46.39 23.65 18.20
N GLN A 34 -47.01 24.77 17.82
CA GLN A 34 -48.39 24.75 17.40
C GLN A 34 -48.43 23.86 16.15
N VAL A 35 -48.83 22.60 16.36
CA VAL A 35 -49.16 21.69 15.27
C VAL A 35 -50.40 22.27 14.61
N TYR A 36 -50.15 23.05 13.56
CA TYR A 36 -51.20 23.64 12.74
C TYR A 36 -51.90 22.50 11.99
N LYS A 37 -53.03 22.03 12.53
CA LYS A 37 -53.89 21.05 11.84
C LYS A 37 -54.62 21.78 10.72
N SER A 38 -53.95 21.94 9.58
CA SER A 38 -54.55 22.39 8.33
C SER A 38 -55.36 21.25 7.72
N SER A 39 -56.67 21.46 7.53
CA SER A 39 -57.57 20.54 6.82
C SER A 39 -57.69 20.85 5.32
N LYS A 40 -56.67 21.48 4.72
CA LYS A 40 -56.63 21.77 3.28
C LYS A 40 -55.55 20.95 2.61
N GLY A 41 -55.88 20.36 1.46
CA GLY A 41 -54.92 19.64 0.63
C GLY A 41 -53.70 20.51 0.33
N PHE A 42 -52.52 19.88 0.33
CA PHE A 42 -51.25 20.53 0.08
C PHE A 42 -51.30 21.41 -1.18
N GLY A 43 -50.86 22.66 -1.05
CA GLY A 43 -50.71 23.54 -2.20
C GLY A 43 -49.56 23.06 -3.09
N LEU A 44 -49.69 23.22 -4.41
CA LEU A 44 -48.66 22.86 -5.39
C LEU A 44 -47.27 23.45 -5.02
N LEU A 45 -47.25 24.69 -4.54
CA LEU A 45 -46.04 25.41 -4.14
C LEU A 45 -45.36 24.79 -2.91
N GLU A 46 -46.13 24.28 -1.95
CA GLU A 46 -45.61 23.63 -0.75
C GLU A 46 -44.94 22.29 -1.09
N VAL A 47 -45.56 21.52 -2.00
CA VAL A 47 -44.98 20.28 -2.53
C VAL A 47 -43.66 20.56 -3.26
N MET A 48 -43.59 21.63 -4.07
CA MET A 48 -42.35 22.02 -4.75
C MET A 48 -41.22 22.35 -3.75
N ILE A 49 -41.53 23.10 -2.68
CA ILE A 49 -40.54 23.45 -1.65
C ILE A 49 -40.03 22.19 -0.95
N VAL A 50 -40.91 21.23 -0.63
CA VAL A 50 -40.51 19.97 -0.01
C VAL A 50 -39.54 19.19 -0.90
N PHE A 51 -39.77 19.12 -2.21
CA PHE A 51 -38.85 18.45 -3.13
C PHE A 51 -37.48 19.15 -3.25
N ILE A 52 -37.46 20.48 -3.25
CA ILE A 52 -36.21 21.25 -3.24
C ILE A 52 -35.42 20.97 -1.95
N ILE A 53 -36.07 21.01 -0.80
CA ILE A 53 -35.40 20.73 0.48
C ILE A 53 -34.94 19.27 0.54
N ALA A 54 -35.76 18.32 0.08
CA ALA A 54 -35.43 16.91 0.06
C ALA A 54 -34.22 16.62 -0.85
N SER A 55 -34.12 17.26 -2.02
CA SER A 55 -32.98 17.08 -2.93
C SER A 55 -31.67 17.62 -2.35
N ILE A 56 -31.70 18.79 -1.68
CA ILE A 56 -30.53 19.32 -0.97
C ILE A 56 -30.11 18.38 0.17
N MET A 57 -31.06 17.91 0.98
CA MET A 57 -30.79 16.95 2.06
C MET A 57 -30.20 15.62 1.55
N LEU A 58 -30.68 15.12 0.40
CA LEU A 58 -30.16 13.90 -0.19
C LEU A 58 -28.70 14.05 -0.63
N THR A 59 -28.32 15.21 -1.17
CA THR A 59 -26.92 15.44 -1.61
C THR A 59 -25.93 15.57 -0.45
N LEU A 60 -26.36 16.12 0.69
CA LEU A 60 -25.50 16.29 1.88
C LEU A 60 -25.31 15.01 2.69
N THR A 61 -26.17 14.00 2.49
CA THR A 61 -26.14 12.74 3.25
C THR A 61 -25.31 11.65 2.58
N ILE A 62 -24.88 11.83 1.32
CA ILE A 62 -24.02 10.85 0.63
C ILE A 62 -22.63 10.88 1.29
N PRO A 63 -22.18 9.80 1.94
CA PRO A 63 -20.85 9.74 2.50
C PRO A 63 -19.82 9.82 1.38
N LYS A 64 -18.83 10.72 1.52
CA LYS A 64 -17.71 10.82 0.58
C LYS A 64 -16.92 9.52 0.64
N VAL A 65 -16.99 8.72 -0.43
CA VAL A 65 -16.17 7.52 -0.57
C VAL A 65 -14.70 7.96 -0.62
N ASP A 66 -13.84 7.29 0.14
CA ASP A 66 -12.40 7.57 0.07
C ASP A 66 -11.83 7.00 -1.24
N GLU A 67 -11.90 7.82 -2.29
CA GLU A 67 -11.39 7.44 -3.61
C GLU A 67 -9.87 7.17 -3.60
N GLY A 68 -9.13 7.75 -2.66
CA GLY A 68 -7.68 7.64 -2.61
C GLY A 68 -7.21 6.23 -2.29
N ILE A 69 -7.84 5.55 -1.31
CA ILE A 69 -7.46 4.16 -0.97
C ILE A 69 -7.85 3.18 -2.09
N GLU A 70 -9.00 3.41 -2.73
CA GLU A 70 -9.45 2.59 -3.85
C GLU A 70 -8.50 2.72 -5.04
N GLN A 71 -8.16 3.95 -5.44
CA GLN A 71 -7.20 4.22 -6.50
C GLN A 71 -5.81 3.67 -6.17
N ALA A 72 -5.30 3.90 -4.95
CA ALA A 72 -4.02 3.36 -4.50
C ALA A 72 -3.98 1.83 -4.61
N SER A 73 -5.05 1.14 -4.18
CA SER A 73 -5.11 -0.32 -4.23
C SER A 73 -5.13 -0.88 -5.66
N LYS A 74 -5.84 -0.21 -6.59
CA LYS A 74 -5.89 -0.59 -8.01
C LYS A 74 -4.55 -0.35 -8.71
N ILE A 75 -3.91 0.78 -8.45
CA ILE A 75 -2.59 1.09 -9.01
C ILE A 75 -1.55 0.11 -8.47
N LEU A 76 -1.53 -0.14 -7.16
CA LEU A 76 -0.61 -1.11 -6.59
C LEU A 76 -0.84 -2.52 -7.14
N LEU A 77 -2.09 -2.95 -7.31
CA LEU A 77 -2.41 -4.22 -7.97
C LEU A 77 -1.82 -4.25 -9.40
N SER A 78 -2.06 -3.21 -10.19
CA SER A 78 -1.53 -3.09 -11.55
C SER A 78 0.00 -3.16 -11.57
N ASP A 79 0.66 -2.54 -10.62
CA ASP A 79 2.13 -2.49 -10.52
C ASP A 79 2.73 -3.83 -10.06
N ILE A 80 2.03 -4.60 -9.23
CA ILE A 80 2.41 -5.98 -8.91
C ILE A 80 2.31 -6.87 -10.16
N LEU A 81 1.21 -6.76 -10.92
CA LEU A 81 1.03 -7.48 -12.17
C LEU A 81 2.07 -7.07 -13.22
N LEU A 82 2.41 -5.78 -13.29
CA LEU A 82 3.50 -5.29 -14.12
C LEU A 82 4.83 -5.92 -13.73
N THR A 83 5.13 -6.00 -12.42
CA THR A 83 6.36 -6.64 -11.93
C THR A 83 6.43 -8.11 -12.33
N GLN A 84 5.31 -8.84 -12.24
CA GLN A 84 5.20 -10.21 -12.70
C GLN A 84 5.44 -10.31 -14.22
N ASN A 85 4.81 -9.44 -15.02
CA ASN A 85 4.98 -9.40 -16.47
C ASN A 85 6.42 -9.05 -16.87
N LEU A 86 7.10 -8.18 -16.10
CA LEU A 86 8.52 -7.91 -16.29
C LEU A 86 9.34 -9.18 -16.04
N ALA A 87 9.05 -9.94 -14.99
CA ALA A 87 9.76 -11.20 -14.74
C ALA A 87 9.53 -12.25 -15.84
N LEU A 88 8.30 -12.35 -16.36
CA LEU A 88 7.94 -13.27 -17.44
C LEU A 88 8.55 -12.89 -18.80
N SER A 89 8.73 -11.59 -19.05
CA SER A 89 9.29 -11.08 -20.31
C SER A 89 10.81 -10.88 -20.27
N ASP A 90 11.42 -11.02 -19.09
CA ASP A 90 12.85 -10.87 -18.89
C ASP A 90 13.60 -12.12 -19.35
N ASP A 91 14.26 -12.00 -20.50
CA ASP A 91 15.06 -13.05 -21.13
C ASP A 91 16.52 -13.05 -20.66
N ARG A 92 16.87 -12.20 -19.69
CA ARG A 92 18.25 -12.11 -19.19
C ARG A 92 18.63 -13.38 -18.43
N PHE A 93 19.49 -14.16 -19.06
CA PHE A 93 20.06 -15.36 -18.44
C PHE A 93 21.58 -15.36 -18.59
N TYR A 94 22.27 -15.23 -17.46
CA TYR A 94 23.73 -15.09 -17.42
C TYR A 94 24.40 -16.45 -17.23
N LEU A 95 24.54 -17.21 -18.33
CA LEU A 95 25.28 -18.48 -18.32
C LEU A 95 26.79 -18.30 -18.48
N GLN A 96 27.20 -17.24 -19.16
CA GLN A 96 28.59 -16.97 -19.51
C GLN A 96 28.92 -15.50 -19.29
N ILE A 97 30.18 -15.22 -18.97
CA ILE A 97 30.62 -13.86 -18.67
C ILE A 97 30.46 -12.92 -19.88
N SER A 98 30.59 -13.45 -21.10
CA SER A 98 30.37 -12.73 -22.35
C SER A 98 28.95 -12.14 -22.44
N PHE A 99 27.93 -12.83 -21.92
CA PHE A 99 26.55 -12.36 -21.93
C PHE A 99 26.33 -11.15 -21.02
N THR A 100 27.23 -10.92 -20.05
CA THR A 100 27.16 -9.76 -19.16
C THR A 100 27.76 -8.50 -19.79
N HIS A 101 28.50 -8.62 -20.89
CA HIS A 101 29.30 -7.53 -21.44
C HIS A 101 28.46 -6.29 -21.81
N PRO A 102 27.30 -6.42 -22.51
CA PRO A 102 26.46 -5.24 -22.80
C PRO A 102 25.99 -4.52 -21.52
N PHE A 103 25.64 -5.28 -20.48
CA PHE A 103 25.17 -4.72 -19.21
C PHE A 103 26.28 -4.07 -18.41
N LYS A 104 27.48 -4.66 -18.40
CA LYS A 104 28.68 -4.09 -17.78
C LYS A 104 29.09 -2.77 -18.44
N LEU A 105 28.88 -2.63 -19.75
CA LEU A 105 29.11 -1.36 -20.47
C LEU A 105 28.09 -0.29 -20.05
N LEU A 106 26.81 -0.65 -19.92
CA LEU A 106 25.75 0.27 -19.50
C LEU A 106 25.83 0.61 -18.01
N SER A 107 26.34 -0.29 -17.18
CA SER A 107 26.46 -0.14 -15.73
C SER A 107 27.80 -0.69 -15.25
N PRO A 108 28.88 0.13 -15.32
CA PRO A 108 30.24 -0.30 -14.96
C PRO A 108 30.39 -0.77 -13.51
N SER A 109 29.45 -0.45 -12.62
CA SER A 109 29.45 -0.89 -11.23
C SER A 109 29.12 -2.38 -11.05
N ILE A 110 28.52 -3.05 -12.04
CA ILE A 110 28.07 -4.44 -11.94
C ILE A 110 29.25 -5.41 -11.77
N ASP A 111 29.20 -6.27 -10.76
CA ASP A 111 30.14 -7.39 -10.59
C ASP A 111 29.63 -8.60 -11.37
N THR A 112 30.25 -8.85 -12.52
CA THR A 112 29.82 -9.90 -13.46
C THR A 112 30.07 -11.30 -12.90
N GLN A 113 31.10 -11.49 -12.06
CA GLN A 113 31.39 -12.80 -11.46
C GLN A 113 30.31 -13.19 -10.46
N ILE A 114 29.88 -12.23 -9.62
CA ILE A 114 28.83 -12.46 -8.63
C ILE A 114 27.46 -12.59 -9.29
N LEU A 115 27.23 -11.86 -10.38
CA LEU A 115 26.01 -11.97 -11.18
C LEU A 115 25.82 -13.40 -11.70
N LEU A 116 26.89 -14.02 -12.20
CA LEU A 116 26.90 -15.42 -12.64
C LEU A 116 26.79 -16.41 -11.48
N ALA A 117 27.45 -16.12 -10.36
CA ALA A 117 27.48 -17.03 -9.21
C ALA A 117 26.15 -17.08 -8.43
N GLN A 118 25.28 -16.07 -8.56
CA GLN A 118 24.04 -15.95 -7.79
C GLN A 118 22.81 -15.65 -8.67
N PRO A 119 22.49 -16.49 -9.67
CA PRO A 119 21.41 -16.23 -10.62
C PRO A 119 20.04 -16.10 -9.94
N GLN A 120 19.82 -16.81 -8.83
CA GLN A 120 18.59 -16.77 -8.04
C GLN A 120 18.30 -15.42 -7.38
N LYS A 121 19.20 -14.45 -7.42
CA LYS A 121 18.96 -13.09 -6.91
C LYS A 121 18.61 -12.08 -7.99
N ASN A 122 18.78 -12.46 -9.26
CA ASN A 122 18.58 -11.57 -10.42
C ASN A 122 17.11 -11.58 -10.86
N MET A 123 16.19 -11.30 -9.94
CA MET A 123 14.74 -11.32 -10.21
C MET A 123 14.16 -9.91 -10.14
N TRP A 124 13.16 -9.66 -10.99
CA TRP A 124 12.30 -8.49 -10.81
C TRP A 124 11.56 -8.60 -9.49
N GLN A 125 11.55 -7.50 -8.75
CA GLN A 125 10.93 -7.41 -7.44
C GLN A 125 10.17 -6.11 -7.26
N ILE A 126 9.14 -6.19 -6.42
CA ILE A 126 8.48 -5.05 -5.83
C ILE A 126 8.83 -5.01 -4.34
N GLN A 127 9.45 -3.92 -3.92
CA GLN A 127 9.82 -3.68 -2.53
C GLN A 127 8.97 -2.57 -1.94
N PHE A 128 8.40 -2.83 -0.77
CA PHE A 128 7.62 -1.89 0.00
C PHE A 128 8.50 -1.22 1.05
N HIS A 129 8.39 0.10 1.14
CA HIS A 129 9.08 0.94 2.11
C HIS A 129 8.05 1.43 3.12
N THR A 130 8.01 0.83 4.31
CA THR A 130 7.02 1.19 5.36
C THR A 130 7.56 2.23 6.34
N SER A 131 8.84 2.56 6.22
CA SER A 131 9.56 3.50 7.09
C SER A 131 10.59 4.31 6.28
N GLY A 132 11.25 5.26 6.96
CA GLY A 132 12.22 6.15 6.35
C GLY A 132 11.66 7.55 6.11
N ILE A 133 12.51 8.57 6.26
CA ILE A 133 12.08 9.99 6.24
C ILE A 133 11.54 10.40 4.86
N TYR A 134 12.10 9.83 3.79
CA TYR A 134 11.81 10.22 2.40
C TYR A 134 11.11 9.12 1.57
N THR A 135 10.81 7.98 2.20
CA THR A 135 10.33 6.76 1.52
C THR A 135 9.16 6.12 2.26
N GLN A 136 8.56 6.80 3.24
CA GLN A 136 7.53 6.18 4.07
C GLN A 136 6.26 5.89 3.25
N ASN A 137 5.79 4.65 3.34
CA ASN A 137 4.63 4.14 2.61
C ASN A 137 4.75 4.38 1.10
N SER A 138 5.88 3.95 0.54
CA SER A 138 6.11 3.91 -0.90
C SER A 138 6.50 2.50 -1.34
N TYR A 139 6.68 2.29 -2.64
CA TYR A 139 7.27 1.07 -3.17
C TYR A 139 8.20 1.34 -4.36
N SER A 140 9.01 0.36 -4.71
CA SER A 140 9.89 0.40 -5.87
C SER A 140 9.88 -0.92 -6.62
N ILE A 141 9.89 -0.83 -7.95
CA ILE A 141 9.98 -1.98 -8.86
C ILE A 141 11.34 -1.94 -9.56
N TYR A 142 12.15 -2.98 -9.33
CA TYR A 142 13.51 -3.03 -9.84
C TYR A 142 14.05 -4.47 -9.88
N ASN A 143 15.19 -4.67 -10.54
CA ASN A 143 16.03 -5.85 -10.45
C ASN A 143 17.39 -5.41 -9.85
N ASP A 144 17.71 -5.95 -8.68
CA ASP A 144 18.93 -5.61 -7.91
C ASP A 144 20.13 -6.27 -8.55
N THR A 145 21.17 -5.48 -8.81
CA THR A 145 22.37 -5.95 -9.50
C THR A 145 23.54 -6.00 -8.53
N PRO A 146 24.36 -7.07 -8.57
CA PRO A 146 25.53 -7.13 -7.70
C PRO A 146 26.52 -6.06 -8.13
N ARG A 147 27.04 -5.29 -7.18
CA ARG A 147 28.05 -4.26 -7.42
C ARG A 147 29.40 -4.67 -6.85
N ILE A 148 30.46 -4.08 -7.42
CA ILE A 148 31.81 -4.19 -6.87
C ILE A 148 31.85 -3.39 -5.55
N SER A 149 31.78 -4.10 -4.42
CA SER A 149 31.63 -3.52 -3.08
C SER A 149 32.36 -4.38 -2.05
N THR A 150 32.95 -3.74 -1.05
CA THR A 150 33.66 -4.39 0.06
C THR A 150 32.73 -4.88 1.18
N THR A 151 31.46 -4.47 1.17
CA THR A 151 30.49 -4.81 2.23
C THR A 151 29.43 -5.77 1.74
N THR A 152 28.58 -5.33 0.82
CA THR A 152 27.50 -6.12 0.23
C THR A 152 27.42 -5.86 -1.27
N ASN A 153 27.36 -6.92 -2.06
CA ASN A 153 27.21 -6.78 -3.52
C ASN A 153 25.77 -6.44 -3.92
N TYR A 154 24.79 -7.06 -3.26
CA TYR A 154 23.37 -6.71 -3.40
C TYR A 154 22.96 -5.81 -2.25
N ASP A 155 22.50 -4.61 -2.56
CA ASP A 155 22.13 -3.60 -1.56
C ASP A 155 20.74 -3.85 -0.98
N GLY A 156 19.87 -4.56 -1.70
CA GLY A 156 18.49 -4.78 -1.33
C GLY A 156 17.65 -3.50 -1.34
N ARG A 157 18.01 -2.55 -2.20
CA ARG A 157 17.33 -1.27 -2.46
C ARG A 157 17.70 -0.79 -3.87
N PRO A 158 16.86 0.03 -4.54
CA PRO A 158 17.20 0.58 -5.85
C PRO A 158 18.40 1.53 -5.78
N MET A 159 19.43 1.25 -6.59
CA MET A 159 20.68 2.01 -6.68
C MET A 159 21.02 2.37 -8.13
N SER A 160 21.99 3.28 -8.31
CA SER A 160 22.62 3.57 -9.59
C SER A 160 23.44 2.35 -10.05
N GLY A 161 22.90 1.62 -11.02
CA GLY A 161 23.38 0.32 -11.50
C GLY A 161 22.28 -0.72 -11.63
N ASP A 162 21.19 -0.55 -10.87
CA ASP A 162 20.04 -1.44 -10.93
C ASP A 162 19.15 -1.14 -12.11
N PHE A 163 18.42 -2.16 -12.55
CA PHE A 163 17.37 -1.97 -13.55
C PHE A 163 16.10 -1.57 -12.83
N ILE A 164 15.67 -0.34 -13.04
CA ILE A 164 14.48 0.22 -12.41
C ILE A 164 13.37 0.25 -13.44
N ALA A 165 12.20 -0.28 -13.09
CA ALA A 165 11.08 -0.30 -14.01
C ALA A 165 10.62 1.13 -14.32
N VAL A 166 10.17 1.33 -15.56
CA VAL A 166 9.58 2.58 -16.01
C VAL A 166 8.12 2.35 -16.36
N SER A 167 7.28 3.35 -16.10
CA SER A 167 5.89 3.33 -16.51
C SER A 167 5.80 3.35 -18.04
N PRO A 168 5.03 2.44 -18.66
CA PRO A 168 4.92 2.36 -20.12
C PRO A 168 4.19 3.56 -20.72
N SER A 169 3.42 4.33 -19.94
CA SER A 169 2.61 5.45 -20.44
C SER A 169 3.38 6.76 -20.54
N ASN A 170 4.43 6.95 -19.74
CA ASN A 170 5.11 8.24 -19.60
C ASN A 170 6.60 8.14 -19.29
N SER A 171 7.19 6.93 -19.32
CA SER A 171 8.61 6.68 -19.09
C SER A 171 9.13 7.19 -17.73
N GLN A 172 8.26 7.39 -16.75
CA GLN A 172 8.66 7.75 -15.39
C GLN A 172 9.08 6.51 -14.60
N CYS A 173 10.12 6.62 -13.77
CA CYS A 173 10.62 5.51 -12.96
C CYS A 173 9.63 5.11 -11.87
N LEU A 174 9.38 3.81 -11.75
CA LEU A 174 8.52 3.20 -10.74
C LEU A 174 9.32 2.91 -9.47
N SER A 175 9.91 3.95 -8.88
CA SER A 175 10.68 3.84 -7.63
C SER A 175 10.39 4.98 -6.68
N GLY A 176 9.78 4.66 -5.54
CA GLY A 176 9.54 5.58 -4.43
C GLY A 176 10.70 5.65 -3.45
N TYR A 177 11.87 5.15 -3.83
CA TYR A 177 13.09 5.23 -3.03
C TYR A 177 13.71 6.63 -3.09
N ASN A 178 14.75 6.86 -2.27
CA ASN A 178 15.45 8.13 -2.20
C ASN A 178 16.14 8.49 -3.54
N ASN A 179 16.03 9.76 -3.94
CA ASN A 179 16.56 10.33 -5.17
C ASN A 179 18.10 10.55 -5.15
N THR A 180 18.81 10.30 -4.05
CA THR A 180 20.27 10.56 -4.00
C THR A 180 21.11 9.48 -4.68
N ASN A 181 20.76 8.20 -4.47
CA ASN A 181 21.63 7.06 -4.82
C ASN A 181 21.11 6.25 -6.01
N ILE A 182 19.99 6.68 -6.60
CA ILE A 182 19.36 6.08 -7.77
C ILE A 182 20.06 6.56 -9.06
N SER A 183 19.77 5.91 -10.20
CA SER A 183 20.28 6.34 -11.51
C SER A 183 19.90 7.80 -11.81
N ASP A 184 20.78 8.53 -12.51
CA ASP A 184 20.55 9.94 -12.84
C ASP A 184 19.23 10.17 -13.57
N PHE A 185 18.86 9.23 -14.46
CA PHE A 185 17.59 9.22 -15.15
C PHE A 185 16.40 9.26 -14.19
N CYS A 186 16.45 8.53 -13.06
CA CYS A 186 15.34 8.44 -12.12
C CYS A 186 15.34 9.51 -11.03
N LYS A 187 16.44 10.24 -10.79
CA LYS A 187 16.55 11.21 -9.67
C LYS A 187 15.43 12.25 -9.65
N ASN A 188 15.01 12.71 -10.82
CA ASN A 188 13.95 13.72 -10.99
C ASN A 188 12.81 13.22 -11.90
N ASN A 189 12.72 11.92 -12.12
CA ASN A 189 11.75 11.30 -13.03
C ASN A 189 10.94 10.19 -12.34
N THR A 190 10.74 10.27 -11.02
CA THR A 190 9.92 9.29 -10.28
C THR A 190 8.44 9.48 -10.59
N HIS A 191 7.75 8.38 -10.91
CA HIS A 191 6.31 8.37 -11.08
C HIS A 191 5.61 8.65 -9.74
N PRO A 192 4.73 9.67 -9.61
CA PRO A 192 4.19 10.08 -8.31
C PRO A 192 3.34 8.99 -7.62
N ASN A 193 2.71 8.10 -8.38
CA ASN A 193 1.85 7.06 -7.80
C ASN A 193 2.59 6.02 -6.94
N VAL A 194 3.90 5.88 -7.06
CA VAL A 194 4.65 4.93 -6.21
C VAL A 194 4.86 5.45 -4.77
N ARG A 195 4.61 6.74 -4.54
CA ARG A 195 4.67 7.43 -3.25
C ARG A 195 3.26 7.51 -2.65
N LEU A 196 2.78 6.38 -2.11
CA LEU A 196 1.37 6.21 -1.76
C LEU A 196 0.90 7.17 -0.66
N LYS A 197 1.76 7.51 0.30
CA LYS A 197 1.45 8.52 1.32
C LYS A 197 1.23 9.89 0.71
N GLU A 198 2.19 10.36 -0.08
CA GLU A 198 2.17 11.71 -0.67
C GLU A 198 1.05 11.85 -1.70
N ARG A 199 0.82 10.82 -2.52
CA ARG A 199 -0.15 10.89 -3.63
C ARG A 199 -1.58 10.62 -3.19
N PHE A 200 -1.79 9.60 -2.36
CA PHE A 200 -3.15 9.10 -2.02
C PHE A 200 -3.52 9.29 -0.55
N GLY A 201 -2.59 9.75 0.30
CA GLY A 201 -2.80 9.88 1.73
C GLY A 201 -2.77 8.54 2.47
N ILE A 202 -2.07 7.53 1.95
CA ILE A 202 -1.93 6.24 2.67
C ILE A 202 -1.07 6.44 3.93
N GLU A 203 -1.67 6.18 5.08
CA GLU A 203 -1.07 6.40 6.40
C GLU A 203 -0.19 5.23 6.84
N GLU A 204 -0.54 4.01 6.43
CA GLU A 204 0.16 2.80 6.81
C GLU A 204 0.11 1.75 5.69
N ILE A 205 1.25 1.10 5.42
CA ILE A 205 1.33 -0.16 4.68
C ILE A 205 1.69 -1.26 5.68
N GLN A 206 0.79 -2.23 5.85
CA GLN A 206 1.02 -3.42 6.66
C GLN A 206 1.28 -4.63 5.78
N ILE A 207 2.25 -5.44 6.16
CA ILE A 207 2.63 -6.65 5.42
C ILE A 207 2.43 -7.87 6.31
N PHE A 208 1.58 -8.79 5.88
CA PHE A 208 1.38 -10.08 6.51
C PHE A 208 1.88 -11.19 5.58
N ALA A 209 2.90 -11.89 6.01
CA ALA A 209 3.53 -12.97 5.26
C ALA A 209 4.22 -13.96 6.22
N GLN A 210 4.62 -15.11 5.69
CA GLN A 210 5.45 -16.09 6.39
C GLN A 210 6.72 -15.46 6.98
N LYS A 211 7.26 -16.08 8.04
CA LYS A 211 8.38 -15.53 8.83
C LYS A 211 9.62 -15.18 7.99
N SER A 212 9.93 -15.97 6.95
CA SER A 212 11.10 -15.72 6.08
C SER A 212 10.98 -14.44 5.25
N CYS A 213 9.77 -13.93 5.03
CA CYS A 213 9.53 -12.71 4.25
C CYS A 213 9.63 -11.42 5.07
N LYS A 214 9.73 -11.50 6.41
CA LYS A 214 9.69 -10.32 7.27
C LYS A 214 11.00 -9.54 7.20
N GLU A 215 10.93 -8.28 6.79
CA GLU A 215 12.07 -7.38 6.73
C GLU A 215 11.88 -6.18 7.66
N LYS A 216 13.00 -5.63 8.15
CA LYS A 216 12.97 -4.40 8.95
C LYS A 216 12.62 -3.23 8.03
N GLY A 217 11.51 -2.55 8.32
CA GLY A 217 11.11 -1.35 7.59
C GLY A 217 10.41 -1.61 6.25
N GLY A 218 9.92 -2.83 6.02
CA GLY A 218 9.12 -3.16 4.85
C GLY A 218 9.01 -4.64 4.56
N GLY A 219 9.01 -4.97 3.27
CA GLY A 219 8.98 -6.32 2.75
C GLY A 219 9.02 -6.29 1.23
N ARG A 220 9.26 -7.43 0.60
CA ARG A 220 9.30 -7.49 -0.86
C ARG A 220 8.85 -8.84 -1.39
N VAL A 221 8.44 -8.80 -2.65
CA VAL A 221 8.12 -9.99 -3.45
C VAL A 221 8.95 -9.94 -4.72
N TYR A 222 9.60 -11.06 -5.03
CA TYR A 222 10.25 -11.29 -6.31
C TYR A 222 9.38 -12.22 -7.15
N PHE A 223 9.55 -12.17 -8.46
CA PHE A 223 8.99 -13.13 -9.38
C PHE A 223 10.13 -13.75 -10.18
N ASP A 224 10.16 -15.07 -10.27
CA ASP A 224 11.07 -15.76 -11.19
C ASP A 224 10.57 -15.66 -12.64
N GLN A 225 11.33 -16.23 -13.57
CA GLN A 225 11.01 -16.21 -15.01
C GLN A 225 9.72 -16.98 -15.37
N LEU A 226 9.15 -17.73 -14.44
CA LEU A 226 7.87 -18.42 -14.59
C LEU A 226 6.73 -17.68 -13.85
N GLY A 227 7.03 -16.50 -13.29
CA GLY A 227 6.10 -15.71 -12.48
C GLY A 227 5.87 -16.26 -11.08
N LYS A 228 6.63 -17.27 -10.63
CA LYS A 228 6.45 -17.83 -9.28
C LYS A 228 6.94 -16.83 -8.23
N PRO A 229 6.18 -16.59 -7.15
CA PRO A 229 6.53 -15.58 -6.17
C PRO A 229 7.54 -16.09 -5.13
N TYR A 230 8.52 -15.23 -4.81
CA TYR A 230 9.52 -15.40 -3.75
C TYR A 230 9.50 -14.18 -2.84
N CYS A 231 10.10 -14.28 -1.65
CA CYS A 231 10.16 -13.15 -0.71
C CYS A 231 11.42 -13.16 0.17
N GLY A 232 11.61 -12.04 0.90
CA GLY A 232 12.64 -11.87 1.92
C GLY A 232 13.98 -11.40 1.36
N LYS A 233 14.94 -11.10 2.25
CA LYS A 233 16.27 -10.61 1.83
C LYS A 233 17.05 -11.63 1.00
N ASN A 234 16.91 -12.91 1.33
CA ASN A 234 17.34 -14.00 0.49
C ASN A 234 16.09 -14.61 -0.14
N PRO A 235 15.95 -14.63 -1.47
CA PRO A 235 14.73 -15.10 -2.11
C PRO A 235 14.36 -16.52 -1.67
N THR A 236 13.24 -16.64 -0.97
CA THR A 236 12.65 -17.91 -0.57
C THR A 236 11.29 -18.08 -1.22
N PRO A 237 10.92 -19.27 -1.75
CA PRO A 237 9.62 -19.48 -2.35
C PRO A 237 8.50 -19.11 -1.39
N LEU A 238 7.49 -18.41 -1.90
CA LEU A 238 6.30 -18.10 -1.13
C LEU A 238 5.47 -19.36 -0.94
N THR A 239 5.24 -19.73 0.32
CA THR A 239 4.44 -20.89 0.77
C THR A 239 3.12 -20.50 1.42
N GLU A 240 3.00 -19.25 1.88
CA GLU A 240 1.80 -18.66 2.46
C GLU A 240 1.47 -17.36 1.71
N PRO A 241 0.19 -16.92 1.65
CA PRO A 241 -0.15 -15.66 0.98
C PRO A 241 0.66 -14.46 1.50
N PHE A 242 1.14 -13.62 0.58
CA PHE A 242 1.76 -12.34 0.90
C PHE A 242 0.69 -11.26 0.80
N ILE A 243 0.30 -10.68 1.94
CA ILE A 243 -0.83 -9.76 2.03
C ILE A 243 -0.31 -8.36 2.35
N ILE A 244 -0.65 -7.40 1.49
CA ILE A 244 -0.33 -5.99 1.65
C ILE A 244 -1.60 -5.23 1.99
N THR A 245 -1.71 -4.71 3.20
CA THR A 245 -2.87 -3.90 3.64
C THR A 245 -2.49 -2.43 3.64
N LEU A 246 -3.20 -1.65 2.82
CA LEU A 246 -3.14 -0.19 2.84
C LEU A 246 -4.16 0.33 3.83
N LYS A 247 -3.80 1.32 4.65
CA LYS A 247 -4.73 2.03 5.54
C LYS A 247 -4.74 3.52 5.29
N LYS A 248 -5.94 4.09 5.43
CA LYS A 248 -6.19 5.52 5.36
C LYS A 248 -7.39 5.86 6.24
N ALA A 249 -7.19 6.67 7.28
CA ALA A 249 -8.19 6.97 8.28
C ALA A 249 -8.86 5.69 8.84
N LYS A 250 -10.16 5.51 8.60
CA LYS A 250 -10.93 4.32 9.03
C LYS A 250 -11.05 3.25 7.94
N ALA A 251 -10.56 3.51 6.73
CA ALA A 251 -10.63 2.61 5.60
C ALA A 251 -9.35 1.78 5.48
N GLN A 252 -9.52 0.54 5.02
CA GLN A 252 -8.42 -0.36 4.72
C GLN A 252 -8.75 -1.26 3.53
N LYS A 253 -7.74 -1.56 2.72
CA LYS A 253 -7.83 -2.44 1.55
C LYS A 253 -6.62 -3.35 1.53
N SER A 254 -6.82 -4.62 1.22
CA SER A 254 -5.74 -5.61 1.18
C SER A 254 -5.54 -6.14 -0.23
N ILE A 255 -4.31 -6.21 -0.68
CA ILE A 255 -3.89 -6.90 -1.90
C ILE A 255 -3.25 -8.22 -1.47
N VAL A 256 -3.65 -9.33 -2.09
CA VAL A 256 -3.18 -10.68 -1.74
C VAL A 256 -2.46 -11.26 -2.93
N ILE A 257 -1.24 -11.76 -2.72
CA ILE A 257 -0.47 -12.55 -3.70
C ILE A 257 -0.47 -14.00 -3.21
N THR A 258 -1.03 -14.91 -4.00
CA THR A 258 -1.09 -16.33 -3.63
C THR A 258 0.24 -17.05 -3.88
N PRO A 259 0.58 -18.06 -3.06
CA PRO A 259 1.73 -18.91 -3.33
C PRO A 259 1.53 -19.70 -4.64
N LEU A 260 2.63 -20.17 -5.24
CA LEU A 260 2.71 -20.98 -6.46
C LEU A 260 2.22 -20.29 -7.75
N SER A 261 0.95 -19.88 -7.82
CA SER A 261 0.36 -19.33 -9.04
C SER A 261 0.59 -17.83 -9.21
N SER A 262 1.07 -17.13 -8.18
CA SER A 262 1.19 -15.65 -8.13
C SER A 262 -0.10 -14.88 -8.42
N TYR A 263 -1.26 -15.55 -8.37
CA TYR A 263 -2.54 -14.89 -8.57
C TYR A 263 -2.70 -13.76 -7.55
N THR A 264 -2.92 -12.55 -8.07
CA THR A 264 -2.95 -11.33 -7.28
C THR A 264 -4.31 -10.65 -7.41
N TYR A 265 -4.92 -10.29 -6.28
CA TYR A 265 -6.24 -9.66 -6.24
C TYR A 265 -6.43 -8.74 -5.04
N ILE A 266 -7.40 -7.82 -5.14
CA ILE A 266 -7.84 -6.99 -4.03
C ILE A 266 -8.89 -7.76 -3.22
N SER A 267 -8.61 -7.99 -1.94
CA SER A 267 -9.53 -8.62 -0.99
C SER A 267 -10.54 -7.61 -0.44
N SER A 268 -11.80 -8.01 -0.37
CA SER A 268 -12.86 -7.28 0.34
C SER A 268 -12.74 -7.37 1.86
N ASN A 269 -12.06 -8.41 2.37
CA ASN A 269 -11.82 -8.61 3.79
C ASN A 269 -10.40 -8.16 4.16
N PRO A 270 -10.25 -7.24 5.12
CA PRO A 270 -8.97 -6.60 5.41
C PRO A 270 -8.04 -7.42 6.30
N THR A 271 -8.44 -8.64 6.67
CA THR A 271 -7.58 -9.54 7.45
C THR A 271 -7.94 -10.98 7.13
N PRO A 272 -7.09 -11.71 6.38
CA PRO A 272 -7.22 -13.15 6.28
C PRO A 272 -6.91 -13.74 7.66
N LYS A 273 -7.87 -14.42 8.27
CA LYS A 273 -7.56 -15.34 9.35
C LYS A 273 -6.71 -16.44 8.71
N PHE A 274 -5.46 -16.59 9.15
CA PHE A 274 -4.64 -17.76 8.81
C PHE A 274 -5.26 -18.98 9.50
N THR A 275 -6.34 -19.50 8.95
CA THR A 275 -6.91 -20.77 9.39
C THR A 275 -5.97 -21.84 8.88
N LYS A 276 -5.25 -22.49 9.80
CA LYS A 276 -4.46 -23.69 9.53
C LYS A 276 -5.41 -24.85 9.22
N GLU A 277 -6.05 -24.85 8.06
CA GLU A 277 -6.80 -26.00 7.57
C GLU A 277 -6.53 -26.14 6.09
N GLN A 278 -5.50 -26.92 5.76
CA GLN A 278 -5.51 -27.97 4.74
C GLN A 278 -4.20 -28.77 4.91
N LYS A 279 -4.17 -29.62 5.95
CA LYS A 279 -3.33 -30.82 5.96
C LYS A 279 -4.27 -32.02 5.85
N GLN A 280 -3.85 -32.98 5.03
CA GLN A 280 -4.44 -34.30 4.78
C GLN A 280 -5.34 -34.41 3.54
N GLY A 281 -4.67 -34.48 2.38
CA GLY A 281 -5.05 -35.39 1.31
C GLY A 281 -3.92 -36.39 1.13
N GLY A 282 -3.84 -37.39 2.02
CA GLY A 282 -2.93 -38.52 1.86
C GLY A 282 -3.45 -39.41 0.74
N VAL A 283 -2.64 -39.62 -0.28
CA VAL A 283 -2.84 -40.69 -1.26
C VAL A 283 -2.07 -41.90 -0.74
N LYS A 284 -2.83 -42.96 -0.46
CA LYS A 284 -2.33 -44.32 -0.23
C LYS A 284 -1.71 -44.88 -1.49
#